data_AF-I4Y5P6-F1
#
_entry.id   AF-I4Y5P6-F1
#
_cell.length_a   1.000
_cell.length_b   1.000
_cell.length_c   1.000
_cell.angle_alpha   90.00
_cell.angle_beta   90.00
_cell.angle_gamma   90.00
#
_symmetry.space_group_name_H-M   'P 1'
#
loop_
_entity.id
_entity.type
_entity.pdbx_description
1 polymer ?
#
loop_
_entity_poly.entity_id
_entity_poly.type
_entity_poly.pdbx_seq_one_letter_code
_entity_poly.pdbx_strand_id
1 'polypeptide(L)' 'FVKATYNYQKLDSSSLSFVVGDVIEVLTTLESGWWDGLLGNDRGWFPSNHV' A
#
# COMPACT_ATOMS: atom_id res chain seq x y z
N PHE A 1 10.63 1.89 -2.07
CA PHE A 1 9.86 0.75 -2.59
C PHE A 1 9.79 -0.33 -1.52
N VAL A 2 8.64 -0.98 -1.38
CA VAL A 2 8.39 -2.07 -0.44
C VAL A 2 7.68 -3.21 -1.17
N LYS A 3 7.81 -4.45 -0.67
CA LYS A 3 7.24 -5.62 -1.33
C LYS A 3 6.12 -6.19 -0.48
N ALA A 4 4.92 -6.23 -1.03
CA ALA A 4 3.77 -6.81 -0.34
C ALA A 4 4.04 -8.26 0.08
N THR A 5 3.89 -8.52 1.39
CA THR A 5 4.01 -9.86 1.98
C THR A 5 2.65 -10.50 2.21
N TYR A 6 1.57 -9.70 2.12
CA TYR A 6 0.18 -10.13 2.21
C TYR A 6 -0.68 -9.49 1.11
N ASN A 7 -1.81 -10.14 0.80
CA ASN A 7 -2.84 -9.52 -0.03
C ASN A 7 -3.59 -8.49 0.80
N TYR A 8 -3.77 -7.29 0.24
CA TYR A 8 -4.58 -6.24 0.83
C TYR A 8 -5.59 -5.75 -0.21
N GLN A 9 -6.87 -5.80 0.16
CA GLN A 9 -7.96 -5.38 -0.71
C GLN A 9 -8.49 -4.04 -0.21
N LYS A 10 -8.61 -3.05 -1.10
CA LYS A 10 -9.09 -1.72 -0.72
C LYS A 10 -10.47 -1.79 -0.09
N LEU A 11 -10.63 -1.05 1.01
CA LEU A 11 -11.93 -0.85 1.67
C LEU A 11 -12.72 0.30 1.03
N ASP A 12 -12.02 1.28 0.45
CA ASP A 12 -12.58 2.47 -0.19
C ASP A 12 -11.72 2.95 -1.37
N SER A 13 -12.15 4.01 -2.05
CA SER A 13 -11.42 4.61 -3.18
C SER A 13 -10.13 5.33 -2.78
N SER A 14 -9.86 5.53 -1.49
CA SER A 14 -8.63 6.14 -0.99
C SER A 14 -7.57 5.11 -0.60
N SER A 15 -7.95 3.83 -0.53
CA SER A 15 -7.08 2.72 -0.16
C SER A 15 -6.47 2.05 -1.39
N LEU A 16 -5.19 1.67 -1.27
CA LEU A 16 -4.51 0.91 -2.32
C LEU A 16 -4.86 -0.58 -2.20
N SER A 17 -5.01 -1.28 -3.32
CA SER A 17 -5.11 -2.75 -3.35
C SER A 17 -3.83 -3.35 -3.91
N PHE A 18 -3.37 -4.45 -3.34
CA PHE A 18 -2.19 -5.16 -3.83
C PHE A 18 -2.21 -6.63 -3.40
N VAL A 19 -1.44 -7.44 -4.12
CA VAL A 19 -1.26 -8.86 -3.81
C VAL A 19 0.18 -9.14 -3.39
N VAL A 20 0.39 -10.30 -2.74
CA VAL A 20 1.73 -10.76 -2.36
C VAL A 20 2.66 -10.73 -3.58
N GLY A 21 3.80 -10.08 -3.41
CA GLY A 21 4.82 -9.98 -4.45
C GLY A 21 4.83 -8.64 -5.19
N ASP A 22 3.76 -7.84 -5.08
CA ASP A 22 3.72 -6.50 -5.67
C ASP A 22 4.77 -5.59 -5.04
N VAL A 23 5.38 -4.73 -5.86
CA VAL A 23 6.36 -3.74 -5.42
C VAL A 23 5.69 -2.37 -5.45
N ILE A 24 5.51 -1.81 -4.26
CA ILE A 24 4.80 -0.54 -4.06
C ILE A 24 5.83 0.56 -3.80
N GLU A 25 5.70 1.68 -4.51
CA GLU A 25 6.47 2.88 -4.21
C GLU A 25 5.83 3.60 -3.02
N VAL A 26 6.57 3.76 -1.92
CA VAL A 26 6.08 4.49 -0.75
C VAL A 26 6.34 5.97 -0.97
N LEU A 27 5.27 6.76 -1.00
CA LEU A 27 5.30 8.21 -1.21
C LEU A 27 5.29 8.95 0.13
N THR A 28 4.52 8.48 1.11
CA THR A 28 4.40 9.14 2.43
C THR A 28 4.05 8.12 3.50
N THR A 29 4.54 8.36 4.73
CA THR A 29 4.29 7.51 5.89
C THR A 29 3.71 8.34 7.02
N LEU A 30 2.67 7.85 7.69
CA LEU A 30 2.09 8.46 8.88
C LEU A 30 2.50 7.68 10.13
N GLU A 31 2.63 8.39 11.26
CA GLU A 31 2.90 7.78 12.57
C GLU A 31 1.77 6.84 13.03
N SER A 32 0.58 6.96 12.45
CA SER A 32 -0.55 6.03 12.65
C SER A 32 -0.31 4.64 12.07
N GLY A 33 0.77 4.44 11.31
CA GLY A 33 1.09 3.18 10.65
C GLY A 33 0.50 3.03 9.23
N TRP A 34 -0.08 4.10 8.69
CA TRP A 34 -0.59 4.15 7.32
C TRP A 34 0.41 4.76 6.35
N TRP A 35 0.64 4.08 5.23
CA TRP A 35 1.54 4.52 4.16
C TRP A 35 0.74 4.79 2.90
N ASP A 36 1.05 5.90 2.23
CA ASP A 36 0.57 6.22 0.90
C ASP A 36 1.58 5.68 -0.09
N GLY A 37 1.11 4.92 -1.07
CA GLY A 37 1.98 4.43 -2.10
C GLY A 37 1.32 4.27 -3.46
N LEU A 38 2.18 4.06 -4.44
CA LEU A 38 1.86 3.93 -5.85
C LEU A 38 2.24 2.52 -6.32
N LEU A 39 1.28 1.83 -6.92
CA LEU A 39 1.46 0.55 -7.59
C LEU A 39 1.03 0.69 -9.05
N GLY A 40 2.00 0.84 -9.95
CA GLY A 40 1.73 1.14 -11.36
C GLY A 40 1.04 2.51 -11.48
N ASN A 41 -0.24 2.51 -11.84
CA ASN A 41 -1.06 3.73 -11.94
C ASN A 41 -2.04 3.92 -10.76
N ASP A 42 -2.12 2.96 -9.84
CA ASP A 42 -3.03 3.04 -8.69
C ASP A 42 -2.29 3.59 -7.47
N ARG A 43 -2.84 4.64 -6.85
CA ARG A 43 -2.31 5.26 -5.64
C ARG A 43 -3.32 5.15 -4.51
N GLY A 44 -2.85 4.88 -3.31
CA GLY A 44 -3.69 4.97 -2.12
C GLY A 44 -2.98 4.58 -0.85
N TRP A 45 -3.75 4.62 0.23
CA TRP A 45 -3.30 4.30 1.56
C TRP A 45 -3.35 2.80 1.85
N PHE A 46 -2.36 2.31 2.58
CA PHE A 46 -2.33 0.95 3.08
C PHE A 46 -1.61 0.84 4.42
N PRO A 47 -1.89 -0.20 5.22
CA PRO A 47 -1.23 -0.38 6.50
C PRO A 47 0.20 -0.89 6.30
N SER A 48 1.15 -0.30 7.01
CA SER A 48 2.57 -0.69 7.01
C SER A 48 2.84 -2.14 7.44
N ASN A 49 1.89 -2.78 8.12
CA ASN A 49 2.03 -4.17 8.58
C ASN A 49 1.92 -5.24 7.48
N HIS A 50 1.59 -4.86 6.24
CA HIS A 50 1.34 -5.80 5.13
C HIS A 50 2.44 -5.80 4.05
N VAL A 51 3.55 -5.10 4.31
CA VAL A 51 4.69 -4.89 3.40
C VAL A 51 6.03 -5.19 4.05
#